data_AF-A0A285QS21-F1
#
_entry.id   AF-A0A285QS21-F1
#
_cell.length_a   1.000
_cell.length_b   1.000
_cell.length_c   1.000
_cell.angle_alpha   90.00
_cell.angle_beta   90.00
_cell.angle_gamma   90.00
#
_symmetry.space_group_name_H-M   'P 1'
#
loop_
_entity.id
_entity.type
_entity.pdbx_description
1 polymer ?
#
loop_
_entity_poly.entity_id
_entity_poly.type
_entity_poly.pdbx_seq_one_letter_code
_entity_poly.pdbx_strand_id
1 'polypeptide(L)'
;MTTPRTATVHTWDQGMVTVPCPPWCLGTHEDGLDLVDLAHEGPETALTLVTHRGPVRLLDAALCQYPYSSNLDDRGVKLSVLLGLDGWHRLAPADVYALAETLTARAVELRALARQLAELQSGGTR
;
A
#
# COMPACT_ATOMS: atom_id res chain seq x y z
N MET A 1 6.10 -2.71 -28.16
CA MET A 1 5.73 -3.78 -27.21
C MET A 1 6.96 -4.09 -26.37
N THR A 2 6.90 -3.93 -25.05
CA THR A 2 8.01 -4.32 -24.16
C THR A 2 8.11 -5.83 -24.12
N THR A 3 9.32 -6.38 -24.23
CA THR A 3 9.59 -7.81 -24.08
C THR A 3 9.03 -8.31 -22.75
N PRO A 4 8.35 -9.49 -22.71
CA PRO A 4 7.91 -10.09 -21.47
C PRO A 4 9.09 -10.23 -20.51
N ARG A 5 8.95 -9.68 -19.30
CA ARG A 5 9.94 -9.87 -18.24
C ARG A 5 9.57 -11.12 -17.47
N THR A 6 10.55 -11.93 -17.12
CA THR A 6 10.37 -13.11 -16.27
C THR A 6 11.33 -13.06 -15.10
N ALA A 7 10.92 -13.55 -13.96
CA ALA A 7 11.77 -13.79 -12.81
C ALA A 7 11.81 -15.29 -12.52
N THR A 8 12.97 -15.79 -12.07
CA THR A 8 13.09 -17.15 -11.54
C THR A 8 13.21 -17.05 -10.03
N VAL A 9 12.32 -17.71 -9.32
CA VAL A 9 12.17 -17.64 -7.86
C VAL A 9 12.34 -19.04 -7.28
N HIS A 10 13.10 -19.18 -6.22
CA HIS A 10 13.23 -20.43 -5.49
C HIS A 10 12.12 -20.52 -4.44
N THR A 11 11.13 -21.38 -4.68
CA THR A 11 10.04 -21.66 -3.74
C THR A 11 10.35 -22.89 -2.88
N TRP A 12 9.78 -22.95 -1.67
CA TRP A 12 9.97 -24.12 -0.79
C TRP A 12 9.23 -25.36 -1.29
N ASP A 13 8.06 -25.20 -1.89
CA ASP A 13 7.15 -26.29 -2.24
C ASP A 13 7.28 -26.77 -3.69
N GLN A 14 7.70 -25.89 -4.62
CA GLN A 14 7.85 -26.22 -6.06
C GLN A 14 9.30 -26.11 -6.56
N GLY A 15 10.26 -25.72 -5.72
CA GLY A 15 11.64 -25.46 -6.14
C GLY A 15 11.75 -24.22 -7.04
N MET A 16 12.59 -24.27 -8.08
CA MET A 16 12.79 -23.13 -8.99
C MET A 16 11.60 -22.96 -9.94
N VAL A 17 10.91 -21.82 -9.84
CA VAL A 17 9.76 -21.47 -10.70
C VAL A 17 10.09 -20.21 -11.50
N THR A 18 9.86 -20.25 -12.82
CA THR A 18 9.94 -19.07 -13.68
C THR A 18 8.55 -18.47 -13.87
N VAL A 19 8.37 -17.22 -13.46
CA VAL A 19 7.08 -16.50 -13.50
C VAL A 19 7.14 -15.30 -14.45
N PRO A 20 6.06 -15.00 -15.18
CA PRO A 20 5.97 -13.77 -15.97
C PRO A 20 5.73 -12.58 -15.05
N CYS A 21 6.54 -11.53 -15.17
CA CYS A 21 6.38 -10.28 -14.44
C CYS A 21 5.55 -9.29 -15.28
N PRO A 22 4.43 -8.77 -14.75
CA PRO A 22 3.70 -7.68 -15.39
C PRO A 22 4.58 -6.43 -15.57
N PRO A 23 4.27 -5.54 -16.54
CA PRO A 23 5.09 -4.35 -16.79
C PRO A 23 5.23 -3.38 -15.60
N TRP A 24 4.28 -3.42 -14.66
CA TRP A 24 4.28 -2.59 -13.44
C TRP A 24 5.06 -3.23 -12.28
N CYS A 25 5.41 -4.52 -12.37
CA CYS A 25 6.14 -5.23 -11.34
C CYS A 25 7.61 -4.79 -11.34
N LEU A 26 8.19 -4.66 -10.15
CA LEU A 26 9.62 -4.35 -9.96
C LEU A 26 10.53 -5.47 -10.50
N GLY A 27 10.03 -6.70 -10.59
CA GLY A 27 10.77 -7.87 -11.05
C GLY A 27 11.70 -8.49 -10.01
N THR A 28 11.79 -7.89 -8.82
CA THR A 28 12.43 -8.47 -7.64
C THR A 28 11.41 -9.27 -6.86
N HIS A 29 11.77 -10.49 -6.46
CA HIS A 29 10.92 -11.40 -5.72
C HIS A 29 11.73 -12.00 -4.56
N GLU A 30 11.05 -12.29 -3.46
CA GLU A 30 11.64 -13.00 -2.32
C GLU A 30 11.74 -14.50 -2.62
N ASP A 31 12.90 -15.08 -2.33
CA ASP A 31 13.12 -16.53 -2.36
C ASP A 31 12.73 -17.15 -1.01
N GLY A 32 12.43 -18.45 -1.01
CA GLY A 32 12.09 -19.18 0.21
C GLY A 32 10.67 -18.90 0.69
N LEU A 33 9.74 -18.65 -0.23
CA LEU A 33 8.30 -18.62 0.02
C LEU A 33 7.63 -19.86 -0.60
N ASP A 34 6.42 -20.19 -0.16
CA ASP A 34 5.57 -21.12 -0.92
C ASP A 34 5.05 -20.43 -2.19
N LEU A 35 4.84 -21.18 -3.27
CA LEU A 35 4.40 -20.59 -4.56
C LEU A 35 3.13 -19.76 -4.42
N VAL A 36 2.22 -20.15 -3.52
CA VAL A 36 0.95 -19.44 -3.26
C VAL A 36 1.14 -18.03 -2.67
N ASP A 37 2.29 -17.77 -2.03
CA ASP A 37 2.64 -16.50 -1.41
C ASP A 37 3.52 -15.63 -2.31
N LEU A 38 3.91 -16.13 -3.49
CA LEU A 38 4.65 -15.35 -4.48
C LEU A 38 3.82 -14.14 -4.92
N ALA A 39 4.33 -12.95 -4.65
CA ALA A 39 3.71 -11.68 -5.00
C ALA A 39 4.44 -10.99 -6.16
N HIS A 40 3.68 -10.30 -7.01
CA HIS A 40 4.20 -9.20 -7.81
C HIS A 40 3.96 -7.89 -7.06
N GLU A 41 5.01 -7.09 -6.88
CA GLU A 41 4.92 -5.79 -6.22
C GLU A 41 5.38 -4.68 -7.18
N GLY A 42 4.64 -3.58 -7.16
CA GLY A 42 5.01 -2.33 -7.83
C GLY A 42 5.81 -1.40 -6.92
N PRO A 43 6.27 -0.25 -7.45
CA PRO A 43 6.94 0.76 -6.64
C PRO A 43 6.06 1.25 -5.49
N GLU A 44 6.63 1.30 -4.28
CA GLU A 44 5.95 1.80 -3.09
C GLU A 44 5.95 3.33 -3.05
N THR A 45 4.82 3.90 -2.63
CA THR A 45 4.62 5.33 -2.37
C THR A 45 4.10 5.52 -0.96
N ALA A 46 4.33 6.68 -0.35
CA ALA A 46 3.81 6.97 0.98
C ALA A 46 3.48 8.46 1.15
N LEU A 47 2.54 8.76 2.03
CA LEU A 47 2.32 10.11 2.54
C LEU A 47 3.42 10.43 3.56
N THR A 48 4.27 11.40 3.26
CA THR A 48 5.27 11.90 4.21
C THR A 48 4.77 13.17 4.89
N LEU A 49 4.54 13.08 6.20
CA LEU A 49 4.19 14.22 7.06
C LEU A 49 5.44 14.76 7.75
N VAL A 50 5.71 16.05 7.62
CA VAL A 50 6.79 16.70 8.37
C VAL A 50 6.27 17.19 9.71
N THR A 51 6.86 16.70 10.80
CA THR A 51 6.53 17.14 12.17
C THR A 51 7.72 17.85 12.81
N HIS A 52 7.51 18.46 13.98
CA HIS A 52 8.60 19.04 14.78
C HIS A 52 9.63 17.99 15.25
N ARG A 53 9.31 16.69 15.19
CA ARG A 53 10.21 15.57 15.54
C ARG A 53 10.87 14.93 14.31
N GLY A 54 10.61 15.46 13.11
CA GLY A 54 11.08 14.90 11.85
C GLY A 54 9.97 14.34 10.96
N PRO A 55 10.32 13.79 9.79
CA PRO A 55 9.37 13.20 8.85
C PRO A 55 8.80 11.89 9.38
N VAL A 56 7.50 11.68 9.15
CA VAL A 56 6.75 10.46 9.46
C VAL A 56 6.09 9.98 8.17
N ARG A 57 6.26 8.69 7.84
CA ARG A 57 5.56 8.04 6.73
C ARG A 57 4.23 7.47 7.20
N LEU A 58 3.21 7.63 6.37
CA LEU A 58 1.87 7.12 6.57
C LEU A 58 1.37 6.56 5.22
N LEU A 59 0.45 5.60 5.28
CA LEU A 59 -0.26 5.09 4.09
C LEU A 59 0.69 4.60 2.99
N ASP A 60 1.73 3.86 3.37
CA ASP A 60 2.59 3.16 2.42
C ASP A 60 1.72 2.30 1.50
N ALA A 61 1.90 2.43 0.19
CA ALA A 61 1.01 1.85 -0.79
C ALA A 61 1.75 1.44 -2.07
N ALA A 62 1.42 0.26 -2.58
CA ALA A 62 1.98 -0.30 -3.80
C ALA A 62 0.94 -1.16 -4.53
N LEU A 63 1.05 -1.28 -5.86
CA LEU A 63 0.31 -2.31 -6.59
C LEU A 63 0.82 -3.69 -6.15
N CYS A 64 -0.08 -4.62 -5.88
CA CYS A 64 0.27 -6.00 -5.55
C CYS A 64 -0.62 -7.01 -6.29
N GLN A 65 -0.11 -8.22 -6.47
CA GLN A 65 -0.86 -9.35 -7.02
C GLN A 65 -0.26 -10.67 -6.53
N TYR A 66 -1.09 -11.61 -6.10
CA TYR A 66 -0.67 -12.97 -5.70
C TYR A 66 -1.22 -13.99 -6.72
N PRO A 67 -0.60 -14.15 -7.90
CA PRO A 67 -1.19 -14.89 -9.02
C PRO A 67 -1.51 -16.36 -8.71
N TYR A 68 -0.78 -16.97 -7.77
CA TYR A 68 -0.93 -18.37 -7.39
C TYR A 68 -1.67 -18.58 -6.07
N SER A 69 -2.18 -17.51 -5.44
CA SER A 69 -2.86 -17.61 -4.15
C SER A 69 -3.97 -18.65 -4.17
N SER A 70 -4.11 -19.40 -3.08
CA SER A 70 -5.24 -20.30 -2.87
C SER A 70 -6.57 -19.54 -2.76
N ASN A 71 -6.52 -18.27 -2.32
CA ASN A 71 -7.65 -17.36 -2.36
C ASN A 71 -7.79 -16.72 -3.74
N LEU A 72 -8.88 -17.06 -4.45
CA LEU A 72 -9.14 -16.54 -5.80
C LEU A 72 -9.25 -15.02 -5.83
N ASP A 73 -9.76 -14.40 -4.76
CA ASP A 73 -9.90 -12.96 -4.68
C ASP A 73 -8.55 -12.23 -4.64
N ASP A 74 -7.48 -12.90 -4.20
CA ASP A 74 -6.13 -12.32 -4.10
C ASP A 74 -5.30 -12.46 -5.39
N ARG A 75 -5.80 -13.20 -6.38
CA ARG A 75 -5.13 -13.36 -7.68
C ARG A 75 -5.23 -12.14 -8.59
N GLY A 76 -6.20 -11.26 -8.32
CA GLY A 76 -6.34 -9.98 -9.03
C GLY A 76 -5.29 -8.96 -8.60
N VAL A 77 -5.02 -7.98 -9.47
CA VAL A 77 -4.20 -6.82 -9.09
C VAL A 77 -4.98 -5.94 -8.12
N LYS A 78 -4.36 -5.59 -6.99
CA LYS A 78 -4.93 -4.75 -5.93
C LYS A 78 -3.95 -3.64 -5.56
N LEU A 79 -4.42 -2.65 -4.80
CA LEU A 79 -3.54 -1.73 -4.09
C LEU A 79 -3.32 -2.25 -2.67
N SER A 80 -2.11 -2.67 -2.35
CA SER A 80 -1.72 -2.91 -0.96
C SER A 80 -1.53 -1.56 -0.27
N VAL A 81 -2.14 -1.34 0.89
CA VAL A 81 -2.00 -0.11 1.68
C VAL A 81 -1.77 -0.48 3.15
N LEU A 82 -0.74 0.08 3.77
CA LEU A 82 -0.49 -0.05 5.20
C LEU A 82 -1.43 0.87 5.99
N LEU A 83 -2.40 0.29 6.71
CA LEU A 83 -3.39 1.03 7.50
C LEU A 83 -3.23 0.74 8.99
N GLY A 84 -2.68 1.70 9.72
CA GLY A 84 -2.58 1.63 11.19
C GLY A 84 -1.72 0.46 11.68
N LEU A 85 -2.14 -0.17 12.78
CA LEU A 85 -1.46 -1.33 13.38
C LEU A 85 -1.96 -2.67 12.83
N ASP A 86 -3.03 -2.64 12.02
CA ASP A 86 -3.67 -3.84 11.48
C ASP A 86 -2.90 -4.43 10.28
N GLY A 87 -1.90 -3.70 9.79
CA GLY A 87 -0.97 -4.15 8.76
C GLY A 87 -1.40 -3.77 7.35
N TRP A 88 -1.01 -4.60 6.38
CA TRP A 88 -1.26 -4.36 4.95
C TRP A 88 -2.66 -4.83 4.54
N HIS A 89 -3.41 -3.94 3.90
CA HIS A 89 -4.73 -4.22 3.35
C HIS A 89 -4.68 -4.19 1.83
N ARG A 90 -5.27 -5.20 1.18
CA ARG A 90 -5.35 -5.27 -0.28
C ARG A 90 -6.71 -4.76 -0.76
N LEU A 91 -6.72 -3.57 -1.33
CA LEU A 91 -7.93 -2.85 -1.72
C LEU A 91 -8.23 -3.01 -3.21
N ALA A 92 -9.50 -3.25 -3.55
CA ALA A 92 -9.97 -3.15 -4.91
C ALA A 92 -10.12 -1.67 -5.31
N PRO A 93 -10.22 -1.33 -6.62
CA PRO A 93 -10.31 0.06 -7.05
C PRO A 93 -11.41 0.88 -6.36
N ALA A 94 -12.60 0.30 -6.17
CA ALA A 94 -13.70 0.98 -5.49
C ALA A 94 -13.37 1.33 -4.03
N ASP A 95 -12.68 0.44 -3.32
CA ASP A 95 -12.26 0.65 -1.93
C ASP A 95 -11.16 1.71 -1.83
N VAL A 96 -10.27 1.78 -2.82
CA VAL A 96 -9.24 2.84 -2.91
C VAL A 96 -9.89 4.21 -3.07
N TYR A 97 -10.92 4.33 -3.92
CA TYR A 97 -11.67 5.57 -4.04
C TYR A 97 -12.40 5.92 -2.74
N ALA A 98 -13.04 4.95 -2.08
CA ALA A 98 -13.70 5.16 -0.80
C ALA A 98 -12.72 5.59 0.32
N LEU A 99 -11.52 5.01 0.34
CA LEU A 99 -10.44 5.41 1.24
C LEU A 99 -10.03 6.87 0.97
N ALA A 100 -9.83 7.26 -0.29
CA ALA A 100 -9.47 8.62 -0.66
C ALA A 100 -10.53 9.66 -0.26
N GLU A 101 -11.82 9.34 -0.44
CA GLU A 101 -12.92 10.19 0.02
C GLU A 101 -12.93 10.34 1.55
N THR A 102 -12.71 9.24 2.27
CA THR A 102 -12.64 9.26 3.74
C THR A 102 -11.48 10.12 4.24
N LEU A 103 -10.31 10.03 3.61
CA LEU A 103 -9.15 10.87 3.93
C LEU A 103 -9.42 12.36 3.64
N THR A 104 -10.16 12.64 2.56
CA THR A 104 -10.56 14.01 2.18
C THR A 104 -11.52 14.60 3.20
N ALA A 105 -12.54 13.85 3.63
CA ALA A 105 -13.45 14.24 4.69
C ALA A 105 -12.69 14.51 6.00
N ARG A 106 -11.75 13.62 6.37
CA ARG A 106 -10.92 13.81 7.56
C ARG A 106 -10.08 15.08 7.49
N ALA A 107 -9.56 15.44 6.32
CA ALA A 107 -8.82 16.69 6.13
C ALA A 107 -9.72 17.92 6.36
N VAL A 108 -11.01 17.86 6.05
CA VAL A 108 -11.96 18.95 6.36
C VAL A 108 -12.15 19.08 7.87
N GLU A 109 -12.34 17.96 8.57
CA GLU A 109 -12.48 17.94 10.03
C GLU A 109 -11.25 18.48 10.75
N LEU A 110 -10.04 18.10 10.31
CA LEU A 110 -8.79 18.60 10.88
C LEU A 110 -8.66 20.12 10.75
N ARG A 111 -9.11 20.70 9.63
CA ARG A 111 -9.13 22.17 9.46
C ARG A 111 -10.13 22.84 10.40
N ALA A 112 -11.27 22.21 10.68
CA ALA A 112 -12.22 22.72 11.65
C ALA A 112 -11.64 22.69 13.07
N LEU A 113 -10.99 21.59 13.47
CA LEU A 113 -10.30 21.46 14.75
C LEU A 113 -9.14 22.47 14.88
N ALA A 114 -8.40 22.73 13.79
CA ALA A 114 -7.35 23.74 13.80
C ALA A 114 -7.89 25.15 14.09
N ARG A 115 -9.08 25.51 13.56
CA ARG A 115 -9.74 26.79 13.88
C ARG A 115 -10.13 26.87 15.35
N GLN A 116 -10.76 25.82 15.88
CA GLN A 116 -11.12 25.75 17.29
C GLN A 116 -9.89 25.86 18.20
N LEU A 117 -8.79 25.20 17.84
CA LEU A 117 -7.53 25.29 18.58
C LEU A 117 -7.00 26.73 18.60
N ALA A 118 -7.01 27.42 17.46
CA ALA A 118 -6.56 28.81 17.38
C ALA A 118 -7.44 29.75 18.23
N GLU A 119 -8.76 29.55 18.22
CA GLU A 119 -9.70 30.32 19.07
C GLU A 119 -9.39 30.12 20.55
N LEU A 120 -9.22 28.88 21.00
CA LEU A 120 -8.89 28.56 22.40
C LEU A 120 -7.54 29.16 22.83
N GLN A 121 -6.54 29.14 21.94
CA GLN A 121 -5.24 29.74 22.20
C GLN A 121 -5.31 31.28 22.28
N SER A 122 -6.17 31.91 21.48
CA SER A 122 -6.38 33.36 21.51
C SER A 122 -7.25 33.84 22.68
N GLY A 123 -8.18 33.00 23.16
CA GLY A 123 -9.13 33.30 24.24
C GLY A 123 -8.57 33.11 25.66
N GLY A 124 -7.37 32.51 25.80
CA GLY A 124 -6.70 32.27 27.09
C GLY A 124 -5.98 33.48 27.69
N THR A 125 -6.11 34.68 27.10
CA THR A 125 -5.59 35.94 27.68
C THR A 125 -6.76 36.76 28.24
N ARG A 126 -7.22 36.41 29.45
CA ARG A 126 -8.03 37.29 30.31
C ARG A 126 -7.58 37.16 31.74
#